data_AF-A0A1J3EYM3-F1
#
_entry.id   AF-A0A1J3EYM3-F1
#
_cell.length_a   1.000
_cell.length_b   1.000
_cell.length_c   1.000
_cell.angle_alpha   90.00
_cell.angle_beta   90.00
_cell.angle_gamma   90.00
#
_symmetry.space_group_name_H-M   'P 1'
#
loop_
_entity.id
_entity.type
_entity.pdbx_description
1 polymer ?
#
loop_
_entity_poly.entity_id
_entity_poly.type
_entity_poly.pdbx_seq_one_letter_code
_entity_poly.pdbx_strand_id
1 'polypeptide(L)'
;QRLKTFDDNIRVYPAHGAGSACGKAIGGGNFCTLGQQKLTNYGFTLTDRENFITQVGNISEPPKYFFYDSSLNQKGPSQEYH
;
A
#
# COMPACT_ATOMS: atom_id res chain seq x y z
N GLN A 1 0.42 13.87 -2.55
CA GLN A 1 -0.35 14.68 -1.57
C GLN A 1 -1.87 14.65 -1.75
N ARG A 2 -2.44 14.07 -2.83
CA ARG A 2 -3.89 14.10 -3.11
C ARG A 2 -4.80 13.62 -1.98
N LEU A 3 -4.41 12.58 -1.24
CA LEU A 3 -5.20 12.06 -0.12
C LEU A 3 -5.26 13.02 1.09
N LYS A 4 -4.34 14.00 1.21
CA LYS A 4 -4.32 14.93 2.36
C LYS A 4 -5.53 15.87 2.37
N THR A 5 -6.12 16.16 1.21
CA THR A 5 -7.22 17.12 1.05
C THR A 5 -8.60 16.51 1.26
N PHE A 6 -8.69 15.21 1.50
CA PHE A 6 -9.96 14.51 1.70
C PHE A 6 -10.35 14.48 3.18
N ASP A 7 -11.64 14.31 3.46
CA ASP A 7 -12.18 14.33 4.82
C ASP A 7 -11.69 13.16 5.69
N ASP A 8 -11.54 13.44 6.98
CA ASP A 8 -10.99 12.49 7.95
C ASP A 8 -11.89 11.27 8.20
N ASN A 9 -13.20 11.42 8.00
CA ASN A 9 -14.21 10.37 8.22
C ASN A 9 -14.27 9.31 7.11
N ILE A 10 -13.55 9.51 6.00
CA ILE A 10 -13.51 8.56 4.88
C ILE A 10 -12.91 7.24 5.36
N ARG A 11 -13.61 6.14 5.07
CA ARG A 11 -13.11 4.79 5.30
C ARG A 11 -12.18 4.36 4.17
N VAL A 12 -11.04 3.81 4.56
CA VAL A 12 -10.05 3.24 3.66
C VAL A 12 -10.06 1.73 3.82
N TYR A 13 -10.33 1.03 2.73
CA TYR A 13 -10.32 -0.43 2.65
C TYR A 13 -9.06 -0.86 1.89
N PRO A 14 -8.02 -1.34 2.58
CA PRO A 14 -6.79 -1.76 1.92
C PRO A 14 -6.99 -3.09 1.19
N ALA A 15 -6.28 -3.29 0.08
CA ALA A 15 -6.30 -4.56 -0.67
C ALA A 15 -5.56 -5.70 0.08
N HIS A 16 -4.72 -5.34 1.06
CA HIS A 16 -3.93 -6.29 1.85
C HIS A 16 -3.95 -5.91 3.34
N GLY A 17 -3.83 -6.92 4.19
CA GLY A 17 -3.73 -6.79 5.66
C GLY A 17 -2.37 -7.25 6.19
N ALA A 18 -2.28 -7.38 7.52
CA ALA A 18 -1.11 -7.89 8.22
C ALA A 18 -0.56 -9.20 7.61
N GLY A 19 0.76 -9.29 7.46
CA GLY A 19 1.46 -10.47 6.93
C GLY A 19 1.67 -10.49 5.40
N SER A 20 1.12 -9.52 4.65
CA SER A 20 1.43 -9.40 3.22
C SER A 20 2.87 -8.91 2.98
N ALA A 21 3.56 -9.53 2.02
CA ALA A 21 4.89 -9.14 1.59
C ALA A 21 4.94 -7.73 0.94
N CYS A 22 3.78 -7.17 0.57
CA CYS A 22 3.69 -5.89 -0.13
C CYS A 22 3.88 -4.66 0.78
N GLY A 23 3.99 -4.81 2.11
CA GLY A 23 4.10 -3.67 3.02
C GLY A 23 4.85 -3.98 4.32
N LYS A 24 5.65 -3.01 4.78
CA LYS A 24 6.54 -3.12 5.95
C LYS A 24 5.81 -3.26 7.30
N ALA A 25 4.63 -2.67 7.42
CA ALA A 25 3.85 -2.65 8.66
C ALA A 25 2.36 -2.43 8.35
N ILE A 26 1.70 -3.44 7.78
CA ILE A 26 0.26 -3.36 7.50
C ILE A 26 -0.49 -3.70 8.80
N GLY A 27 -1.31 -2.77 9.27
CA GLY A 27 -2.12 -2.95 10.47
C GLY A 27 -3.15 -4.09 10.32
N GLY A 28 -3.60 -4.64 11.44
CA GLY A 28 -4.72 -5.59 11.46
C GLY A 28 -6.06 -4.88 11.26
N GLY A 29 -7.04 -5.60 10.70
CA GLY A 29 -8.42 -5.12 10.51
C GLY A 29 -8.84 -4.98 9.03
N ASN A 30 -10.15 -4.83 8.80
CA ASN A 30 -10.73 -4.78 7.46
C ASN A 30 -10.76 -3.37 6.84
N PHE A 31 -10.65 -2.32 7.67
CA PHE A 31 -10.63 -0.93 7.24
C PHE A 31 -10.03 -0.02 8.32
N CYS A 32 -9.70 1.21 7.95
CA CYS A 32 -9.41 2.32 8.88
C CYS A 32 -10.06 3.61 8.38
N THR A 33 -9.89 4.72 9.11
CA THR A 33 -10.28 6.06 8.63
C THR A 33 -9.08 6.83 8.11
N LEU A 34 -9.32 7.76 7.18
CA LEU A 34 -8.26 8.62 6.65
C LEU A 34 -7.68 9.53 7.73
N GLY A 35 -8.51 10.02 8.67
CA GLY A 35 -8.06 10.81 9.82
C GLY A 35 -7.06 10.04 10.69
N GLN A 36 -7.34 8.77 11.01
CA GLN A 36 -6.38 7.92 11.71
C GLN A 36 -5.05 7.81 10.96
N GLN A 37 -5.10 7.58 9.64
CA GLN A 37 -3.89 7.48 8.83
C GLN A 37 -3.10 8.79 8.77
N LYS A 38 -3.77 9.95 8.69
CA LYS A 38 -3.10 11.26 8.71
C LYS A 38 -2.29 11.49 9.98
N LEU A 39 -2.78 10.98 11.12
CA LEU A 39 -2.15 11.12 12.42
C LEU A 39 -0.98 10.16 12.64
N THR A 40 -1.09 8.90 12.18
CA THR A 40 -0.15 7.83 12.59
C THR A 40 0.70 7.26 11.46
N ASN A 41 0.33 7.43 10.20
CA ASN A 41 1.03 6.84 9.07
C ASN A 41 2.19 7.73 8.61
N TYR A 42 3.40 7.18 8.56
CA TYR A 42 4.61 7.91 8.14
C TYR A 42 4.48 8.54 6.73
N GLY A 43 3.66 7.96 5.86
CA GLY A 43 3.36 8.53 4.54
C GLY A 43 2.56 9.84 4.57
N PHE A 44 1.94 10.16 5.71
CA PHE A 44 1.27 11.43 5.94
C PHE A 44 2.09 12.38 6.82
N THR A 45 2.78 11.86 7.83
CA THR A 45 3.48 12.67 8.83
C THR A 45 4.86 13.14 8.37
N LEU A 46 5.55 12.42 7.48
CA LEU A 46 6.81 12.89 6.90
C LEU A 46 6.55 14.03 5.88
N THR A 47 7.28 15.12 6.05
CA THR A 47 7.22 16.30 5.17
C THR A 47 8.47 16.44 4.29
N ASP A 48 9.58 15.83 4.71
CA ASP A 48 10.83 15.80 3.95
C ASP A 48 10.87 14.64 2.95
N ARG A 49 11.29 14.94 1.71
CA ARG A 49 11.30 13.98 0.61
C ARG A 49 12.38 12.92 0.77
N GLU A 50 13.58 13.32 1.19
CA GLU A 50 14.72 12.41 1.29
C GLU A 50 14.47 11.37 2.38
N ASN A 51 14.05 11.82 3.56
CA ASN A 51 13.65 10.97 4.66
C ASN A 51 12.51 10.03 4.26
N PHE A 52 11.50 10.53 3.55
CA PHE A 52 10.42 9.68 3.03
C PHE A 52 10.97 8.56 2.12
N ILE A 53 11.87 8.88 1.18
CA ILE A 53 12.49 7.89 0.28
C ILE A 53 13.26 6.85 1.10
N THR A 54 14.06 7.28 2.07
CA THR A 54 14.83 6.37 2.94
C THR A 54 13.92 5.43 3.72
N GLN A 55 12.82 5.93 4.29
CA GLN A 55 11.88 5.10 5.05
C GLN A 55 11.14 4.09 4.17
N VAL A 56 10.75 4.50 2.95
CA VAL A 56 10.06 3.64 1.97
C VAL A 56 10.98 2.56 1.39
N GLY A 57 12.25 2.88 1.14
CA GLY A 57 13.18 1.96 0.47
C GLY A 57 13.60 0.74 1.29
N ASN A 58 13.32 0.73 2.60
CA ASN A 58 13.71 -0.37 3.49
C ASN A 58 12.61 -1.45 3.53
N ILE A 59 12.44 -2.16 2.41
CA ILE A 59 11.55 -3.33 2.23
C ILE A 59 12.32 -4.54 1.71
N SER A 60 11.83 -5.74 2.00
CA SER A 60 12.44 -6.99 1.53
C SER A 60 12.31 -7.16 0.01
N GLU A 61 13.26 -7.90 -0.58
CA GLU A 61 13.17 -8.33 -1.97
C GLU A 61 11.83 -9.02 -2.26
N PRO A 62 11.13 -8.65 -3.34
CA PRO A 62 9.87 -9.27 -3.69
C PRO A 62 10.06 -10.73 -4.07
N PRO A 63 9.08 -11.60 -3.80
CA PRO A 63 9.10 -12.96 -4.31
C PRO A 63 9.22 -13.00 -5.84
N LYS A 64 9.98 -13.96 -6.38
CA LYS A 64 10.24 -14.06 -7.83
C LYS A 64 8.98 -14.12 -8.70
N TYR A 65 7.89 -14.69 -8.17
CA TYR A 65 6.63 -14.83 -8.92
C TYR A 65 5.91 -13.48 -9.14
N PHE A 66 6.22 -12.43 -8.37
CA PHE A 66 5.60 -11.11 -8.55
C PHE A 66 5.81 -10.55 -9.96
N PHE A 67 6.98 -10.78 -10.57
CA PHE A 67 7.28 -10.32 -11.92
C PHE A 67 6.45 -11.06 -12.98
N TYR A 68 6.18 -12.34 -12.76
CA TYR A 68 5.30 -13.14 -13.61
C TYR A 68 3.85 -12.63 -13.49
N ASP A 69 3.34 -12.50 -12.27
CA ASP A 69 1.98 -12.04 -12.00
C ASP A 69 1.73 -10.63 -12.58
N SER A 70 2.68 -9.71 -12.41
CA SER A 70 2.60 -8.36 -12.97
C SER A 70 2.51 -8.37 -14.50
N SER A 71 3.33 -9.20 -15.17
CA SER A 71 3.31 -9.39 -16.62
C SER A 71 1.98 -9.96 -17.11
N LEU A 72 1.41 -10.92 -16.36
CA LEU A 72 0.12 -11.52 -16.68
C LEU A 72 -1.03 -10.52 -16.48
N ASN A 73 -1.06 -9.82 -15.35
CA ASN A 73 -2.06 -8.80 -15.03
C ASN A 73 -2.08 -7.67 -16.07
N GLN A 74 -0.92 -7.29 -16.61
CA GLN A 74 -0.82 -6.27 -17.65
C GLN A 74 -1.38 -6.74 -18.99
N LYS A 75 -1.14 -8.01 -19.38
CA LYS A 75 -1.60 -8.58 -20.66
C LYS A 75 -3.07 -8.99 -20.64
N GLY A 76 -3.62 -9.15 -19.43
CA GLY A 76 -4.90 -9.81 -19.22
C GLY A 76 -4.73 -11.33 -19.18
N PRO A 77 -5.31 -12.03 -18.19
CA PRO A 77 -5.29 -13.48 -18.17
C PRO A 77 -6.01 -14.05 -19.40
N SER A 78 -5.54 -15.20 -19.91
CA SER A 78 -6.22 -15.88 -21.01
C SER A 78 -7.65 -16.25 -20.60
N GLN A 79 -8.58 -16.13 -21.55
CA GLN A 79 -10.01 -16.29 -21.31
C GLN A 79 -10.44 -17.73 -20.99
N GLU A 80 -9.50 -18.69 -21.02
CA GLU A 80 -9.71 -20.12 -20.74
C GLU A 80 -9.93 -20.45 -19.25
N TYR A 81 -9.90 -19.45 -18.36
CA TYR A 81 -10.17 -19.62 -16.91
C TYR A 81 -11.63 -19.37 -16.50
N HIS A 82 -12.58 -19.38 -17.44
CA HIS A 82 -14.01 -19.31 -17.17
C HIS A 82 -14.71 -20.66 -17.32
#